data_AF-A0A9Y2F0F4-F1
#
_entry.id   AF-A0A9Y2F0F4-F1
#
_cell.length_a   1.000
_cell.length_b   1.000
_cell.length_c   1.000
_cell.angle_alpha   90.00
_cell.angle_beta   90.00
_cell.angle_gamma   90.00
#
_symmetry.space_group_name_H-M   'P 1'
#
loop_
_entity.id
_entity.type
_entity.pdbx_description
1 polymer ?
#
loop_
_entity_poly.entity_id
_entity_poly.type
_entity_poly.pdbx_seq_one_letter_code
_entity_poly.pdbx_strand_id
1 'polypeptide(L)'
;MHFPRPSDGKMMISFDWVPIRYRNVISVLKNPFYAGVYVYGKTEKRTEIIAGRVRKSYGHRKSYDDWGVMLRDHHAGYVGWDEFERNQKILATNAYGKAGGVKSGRGGKALLAGMLTCGHCGRRLCVVYVGRRRGYHVYRCDRSNLMLARPRCMTTNGDRTDAAISEEVLRAVAPMAIEAALEAERMHLEGEAQRRQMVELDLQQARYEASLAERRYAACDPDNRLIAAQLEKSWEATLRRVEACEARLNDRQADQGDMPDFAGLAHDLKAAWADPDVDMRFRQRLLRALVKDIVATTDKDAQEVELTIHWQGGQHSQVRIRKPKSVEHTKSTPEEAMAIIRSMATRWSDADVAATLNRMGMRTGQGKSWTGHRVNSLRRVHKIEGYKSAGTTRGEWLTMLEAATKLGVTSHKIRCAVEAGLLPTEQIMPGAPHQIRAVDLEKPEIRAAISRKGPCRAHDQNQESLFSAI
;
A
#
# COMPACT_ATOMS: atom_id res chain seq x y z
N MET A 1 -22.18 -1.72 -19.84
CA MET A 1 -23.50 -1.69 -19.16
C MET A 1 -24.05 -0.27 -19.19
N HIS A 2 -25.27 -0.08 -19.69
CA HIS A 2 -25.96 1.20 -19.75
C HIS A 2 -27.16 1.19 -18.79
N PHE A 3 -27.58 2.37 -18.31
CA PHE A 3 -28.71 2.53 -17.39
C PHE A 3 -29.71 3.53 -18.01
N PRO A 4 -31.02 3.22 -18.02
CA PRO A 4 -32.02 4.10 -18.61
C PRO A 4 -32.20 5.34 -17.72
N ARG A 5 -32.13 6.53 -18.33
CA ARG A 5 -32.35 7.80 -17.64
C ARG A 5 -33.40 8.61 -18.38
N PRO A 6 -34.38 9.23 -17.68
CA PRO A 6 -35.30 10.18 -18.28
C PRO A 6 -34.58 11.20 -19.15
N SER A 7 -34.96 11.31 -20.42
CA SER A 7 -34.35 12.26 -21.38
C SER A 7 -34.62 13.71 -20.96
N ASP A 8 -35.75 13.96 -20.29
CA ASP A 8 -36.13 15.25 -19.67
C ASP A 8 -35.58 15.45 -18.24
N GLY A 9 -34.88 14.45 -17.70
CA GLY A 9 -34.37 14.42 -16.33
C GLY A 9 -35.42 14.26 -15.22
N LYS A 10 -36.70 14.09 -15.54
CA LYS A 10 -37.82 14.04 -14.58
C LYS A 10 -38.71 12.82 -14.73
N MET A 11 -39.19 12.51 -15.94
CA MET A 11 -40.21 11.50 -16.19
C MET A 11 -39.70 10.37 -17.10
N MET A 12 -40.00 9.11 -16.75
CA MET A 12 -39.58 7.94 -17.55
C MET A 12 -40.44 7.70 -18.82
N ILE A 13 -41.08 8.74 -19.36
CA ILE A 13 -41.89 8.63 -20.58
C ILE A 13 -41.00 8.50 -21.83
N SER A 14 -39.84 9.16 -21.81
CA SER A 14 -38.75 8.98 -22.77
C SER A 14 -37.44 8.82 -22.01
N PHE A 15 -36.55 7.94 -22.46
CA PHE A 15 -35.30 7.67 -21.77
C PHE A 15 -34.12 7.39 -22.70
N ASP A 16 -32.94 7.80 -22.24
CA ASP A 16 -31.67 7.58 -22.91
C ASP A 16 -30.85 6.52 -22.16
N TRP A 17 -30.16 5.67 -22.92
CA TRP A 17 -29.21 4.70 -22.39
C TRP A 17 -27.86 5.38 -22.15
N VAL A 18 -27.53 5.64 -20.88
CA VAL A 18 -26.27 6.29 -20.50
C VAL A 18 -25.34 5.36 -19.73
N PRO A 19 -24.02 5.57 -19.79
CA PRO A 19 -23.06 4.79 -19.01
C PRO A 19 -23.43 4.77 -17.52
N ILE A 20 -23.37 3.57 -16.92
CA ILE A 20 -23.79 3.38 -15.54
C ILE A 20 -22.86 4.14 -14.57
N ARG A 21 -23.45 4.82 -13.58
CA ARG A 21 -22.71 5.53 -12.51
C ARG A 21 -22.88 4.79 -11.19
N TYR A 22 -21.88 4.87 -10.31
CA TYR A 22 -21.91 4.26 -8.97
C TYR A 22 -23.21 4.55 -8.20
N ARG A 23 -23.69 5.80 -8.24
CA ARG A 23 -24.93 6.22 -7.56
C ARG A 23 -26.17 5.44 -8.04
N ASN A 24 -26.23 5.09 -9.33
CA ASN A 24 -27.36 4.39 -9.94
C ASN A 24 -27.38 2.93 -9.45
N VAL A 25 -26.20 2.29 -9.45
CA VAL A 25 -26.03 0.93 -8.92
C VAL A 25 -26.45 0.87 -7.45
N ILE A 26 -25.94 1.78 -6.63
CA ILE A 26 -26.27 1.80 -5.20
C ILE A 26 -27.75 2.13 -4.95
N SER A 27 -28.39 2.97 -5.77
CA SER A 27 -29.83 3.24 -5.62
C SER A 27 -30.69 2.01 -5.91
N VAL A 28 -30.31 1.19 -6.90
CA VAL A 28 -31.00 -0.07 -7.22
C VAL A 28 -30.77 -1.07 -6.09
N LEU A 29 -29.51 -1.31 -5.71
CA LEU A 29 -29.18 -2.30 -4.69
C LEU A 29 -29.74 -1.96 -3.30
N LYS A 30 -30.04 -0.69 -2.99
CA LYS A 30 -30.67 -0.28 -1.71
C LYS A 30 -32.19 -0.16 -1.79
N ASN A 31 -32.81 -0.43 -2.93
CA ASN A 31 -34.26 -0.30 -3.08
C ASN A 31 -34.93 -1.67 -2.90
N PRO A 32 -35.68 -1.88 -1.81
CA PRO A 32 -36.36 -3.16 -1.53
C PRO A 32 -37.48 -3.48 -2.53
N PHE A 33 -37.89 -2.53 -3.37
CA PHE A 33 -38.80 -2.79 -4.48
C PHE A 33 -38.28 -3.91 -5.39
N TYR A 34 -36.98 -3.97 -5.68
CA TYR A 34 -36.40 -5.05 -6.48
C TYR A 34 -36.42 -6.42 -5.77
N ALA A 35 -36.79 -6.46 -4.49
CA ALA A 35 -36.98 -7.67 -3.71
C ALA A 35 -38.48 -8.01 -3.51
N GLY A 36 -39.38 -7.41 -4.31
CA GLY A 36 -40.82 -7.65 -4.22
C GLY A 36 -41.52 -6.93 -3.05
N VAL A 37 -40.81 -6.03 -2.36
CA VAL A 37 -41.32 -5.40 -1.12
C VAL A 37 -41.83 -3.99 -1.38
N TYR A 38 -43.09 -3.75 -1.00
CA TYR A 38 -43.67 -2.41 -0.98
C TYR A 38 -43.38 -1.72 0.35
N VAL A 39 -42.96 -0.46 0.28
CA VAL A 39 -42.47 0.29 1.45
C VAL A 39 -42.91 1.74 1.43
N TYR A 40 -43.51 2.19 2.53
CA TYR A 40 -43.97 3.57 2.70
C TYR A 40 -43.49 4.16 4.04
N GLY A 41 -43.36 5.49 4.09
CA GLY A 41 -42.88 6.18 5.30
C GLY A 41 -41.37 6.11 5.53
N LYS A 42 -40.56 6.09 4.45
CA LYS A 42 -39.08 6.01 4.49
C LYS A 42 -38.40 7.19 5.16
N THR A 43 -39.10 8.30 5.39
CA THR A 43 -38.55 9.54 5.95
C THR A 43 -39.43 10.10 7.05
N GLU A 44 -38.82 10.76 8.02
CA GLU A 44 -39.49 11.48 9.11
C GLU A 44 -39.23 12.99 9.07
N LYS A 45 -40.06 13.72 9.80
CA LYS A 45 -39.90 15.15 10.04
C LYS A 45 -39.31 15.31 11.44
N ARG A 46 -38.15 15.98 11.55
CA ARG A 46 -37.54 16.29 12.86
C ARG A 46 -37.82 17.74 13.21
N THR A 47 -38.23 17.96 14.45
CA THR A 47 -38.51 19.29 14.98
C THR A 47 -37.55 19.56 16.11
N GLU A 48 -36.72 20.58 15.98
CA GLU A 48 -35.69 20.94 16.96
C GLU A 48 -35.83 22.42 17.31
N ILE A 49 -35.65 22.76 18.59
CA ILE A 49 -35.69 24.15 19.05
C ILE A 49 -34.26 24.71 19.00
N ILE A 50 -34.01 25.61 18.07
CA ILE A 50 -32.71 26.27 17.91
C ILE A 50 -32.89 27.75 18.26
N ALA A 51 -32.17 28.24 19.27
CA ALA A 51 -32.26 29.61 19.76
C ALA A 51 -33.71 30.06 20.07
N GLY A 52 -34.47 29.21 20.76
CA GLY A 52 -35.85 29.51 21.18
C GLY A 52 -36.90 29.46 20.07
N ARG A 53 -36.54 29.08 18.83
CA ARG A 53 -37.48 28.92 17.71
C ARG A 53 -37.56 27.48 17.24
N VAL A 54 -38.79 27.02 16.99
CA VAL A 54 -39.07 25.69 16.44
C VAL A 54 -38.63 25.65 14.98
N ARG A 55 -37.67 24.78 14.65
CA ARG A 55 -37.22 24.53 13.28
C ARG A 55 -37.58 23.10 12.87
N LYS A 56 -38.39 22.98 11.82
CA LYS A 56 -38.71 21.70 11.18
C LYS A 56 -37.69 21.40 10.09
N SER A 57 -37.18 20.18 10.09
CA SER A 57 -36.27 19.66 9.07
C SER A 57 -36.87 18.40 8.45
N TYR A 58 -36.80 18.30 7.13
CA TYR A 58 -37.42 17.26 6.32
C TYR A 58 -36.35 16.37 5.67
N GLY A 59 -36.75 15.19 5.19
CA GLY A 59 -35.87 14.30 4.43
C GLY A 59 -34.95 13.42 5.30
N HIS A 60 -35.22 13.32 6.60
CA HIS A 60 -34.49 12.41 7.50
C HIS A 60 -34.91 10.99 7.22
N ARG A 61 -34.01 10.18 6.67
CA ARG A 61 -34.31 8.78 6.32
C ARG A 61 -34.38 7.93 7.60
N LYS A 62 -35.46 7.17 7.73
CA LYS A 62 -35.68 6.22 8.82
C LYS A 62 -34.87 4.94 8.63
N SER A 63 -34.57 4.24 9.73
CA SER A 63 -34.06 2.88 9.68
C SER A 63 -35.10 1.94 9.05
N TYR A 64 -34.69 0.75 8.61
CA TYR A 64 -35.61 -0.23 8.02
C TYR A 64 -36.73 -0.61 9.00
N ASP A 65 -36.40 -0.72 10.29
CA ASP A 65 -37.33 -1.15 11.34
C ASP A 65 -38.38 -0.07 11.68
N ASP A 66 -38.11 1.20 11.34
CA ASP A 66 -38.99 2.34 11.64
C ASP A 66 -39.88 2.77 10.46
N TRP A 67 -39.84 2.02 9.34
CA TRP A 67 -40.68 2.31 8.18
C TRP A 67 -42.15 2.09 8.51
N GLY A 68 -42.99 3.06 8.11
CA GLY A 68 -44.40 3.05 8.50
C GLY A 68 -45.19 1.87 7.92
N VAL A 69 -44.84 1.43 6.71
CA VAL A 69 -45.44 0.24 6.06
C VAL A 69 -44.36 -0.52 5.34
N MET A 70 -44.36 -1.84 5.52
CA MET A 70 -43.49 -2.78 4.81
C MET A 70 -44.27 -4.05 4.50
N LEU A 71 -44.64 -4.24 3.23
CA LEU A 71 -45.35 -5.42 2.76
C LEU A 71 -44.40 -6.27 1.91
N ARG A 72 -44.04 -7.45 2.44
CA ARG A 72 -43.25 -8.44 1.72
C ARG A 72 -44.13 -9.16 0.70
N ASP A 73 -43.50 -9.65 -0.37
CA ASP A 73 -44.15 -10.41 -1.45
C ASP A 73 -45.35 -9.69 -2.11
N HIS A 74 -45.30 -8.35 -2.14
CA HIS A 74 -46.33 -7.53 -2.78
C HIS A 74 -46.34 -7.71 -4.32
N HIS A 75 -45.18 -8.01 -4.91
CA HIS A 75 -45.03 -8.24 -6.34
C HIS A 75 -43.80 -9.13 -6.61
N ALA A 76 -43.68 -9.63 -7.83
CA ALA A 76 -42.51 -10.41 -8.23
C ALA A 76 -41.23 -9.55 -8.15
N GLY A 77 -40.34 -9.91 -7.22
CA GLY A 77 -39.00 -9.33 -7.11
C GLY A 77 -38.04 -9.92 -8.14
N TYR A 78 -36.98 -9.16 -8.44
CA TYR A 78 -35.83 -9.67 -9.21
C TYR A 78 -34.91 -10.54 -8.34
N VAL A 79 -34.92 -10.31 -7.03
CA VAL A 79 -34.21 -11.11 -6.02
C VAL A 79 -35.17 -11.45 -4.88
N GLY A 80 -34.90 -12.53 -4.15
CA GLY A 80 -35.64 -12.85 -2.93
C GLY A 80 -35.32 -11.88 -1.79
N TRP A 81 -36.22 -11.79 -0.80
CA TRP A 81 -36.01 -10.93 0.37
C TRP A 81 -34.73 -11.27 1.15
N ASP A 82 -34.46 -12.56 1.39
CA ASP A 82 -33.27 -13.00 2.12
C ASP A 82 -31.97 -12.65 1.37
N GLU A 83 -31.98 -12.72 0.04
CA GLU A 83 -30.87 -12.28 -0.79
C GLU A 83 -30.68 -10.76 -0.71
N PHE A 84 -31.77 -9.99 -0.74
CA PHE A 84 -31.71 -8.55 -0.55
C PHE A 84 -31.13 -8.17 0.82
N GLU A 85 -31.53 -8.82 1.91
CA GLU A 85 -30.98 -8.59 3.24
C GLU A 85 -29.49 -8.93 3.32
N ARG A 86 -29.07 -10.06 2.74
CA ARG A 86 -27.64 -10.40 2.62
C ARG A 86 -26.87 -9.31 1.86
N ASN A 87 -27.42 -8.83 0.75
CA ASN A 87 -26.82 -7.74 -0.04
C ASN A 87 -26.74 -6.43 0.77
N GLN A 88 -27.75 -6.09 1.58
CA GLN A 88 -27.69 -4.92 2.47
C GLN A 88 -26.58 -5.06 3.51
N LYS A 89 -26.41 -6.23 4.12
CA LYS A 89 -25.32 -6.51 5.07
C LYS A 89 -23.96 -6.33 4.40
N ILE A 90 -23.77 -6.87 3.19
CA ILE A 90 -22.53 -6.68 2.42
C ILE A 90 -22.27 -5.20 2.13
N LEU A 91 -23.29 -4.45 1.70
CA LEU A 91 -23.17 -3.01 1.44
C LEU A 91 -22.85 -2.21 2.71
N ALA A 92 -23.43 -2.58 3.85
CA ALA A 92 -23.16 -1.96 5.13
C ALA A 92 -21.70 -2.20 5.57
N THR A 93 -21.20 -3.44 5.45
CA THR A 93 -19.80 -3.78 5.71
C THR A 93 -18.84 -3.07 4.75
N ASN A 94 -19.25 -2.84 3.51
CA ASN A 94 -18.45 -2.13 2.51
C ASN A 94 -18.50 -0.60 2.64
N ALA A 95 -19.44 -0.04 3.41
CA ALA A 95 -19.67 1.39 3.55
C ALA A 95 -18.54 2.06 4.35
N TYR A 96 -17.62 2.67 3.62
CA TYR A 96 -16.51 3.45 4.19
C TYR A 96 -17.00 4.79 4.77
N GLY A 97 -16.46 5.20 5.92
CA GLY A 97 -16.61 6.55 6.46
C GLY A 97 -17.61 6.72 7.63
N LYS A 98 -18.36 5.69 8.01
CA LYS A 98 -19.13 5.72 9.27
C LYS A 98 -18.20 5.50 10.47
N ALA A 99 -18.40 6.28 11.53
CA ALA A 99 -17.72 6.04 12.80
C ALA A 99 -18.00 4.61 13.27
N GLY A 100 -16.95 3.84 13.61
CA GLY A 100 -17.10 2.45 14.03
C GLY A 100 -17.29 1.42 12.91
N GLY A 101 -17.35 1.82 11.62
CA GLY A 101 -17.42 0.87 10.50
C GLY A 101 -16.08 0.19 10.18
N VAL A 102 -16.11 -1.14 10.00
CA VAL A 102 -14.95 -1.94 9.56
C VAL A 102 -14.69 -1.63 8.09
N LYS A 103 -13.44 -1.34 7.71
CA LYS A 103 -13.09 -1.12 6.29
C LYS A 103 -13.10 -2.48 5.57
N SER A 104 -13.71 -2.59 4.40
CA SER A 104 -13.59 -3.83 3.61
C SER A 104 -12.15 -4.10 3.20
N GLY A 105 -11.77 -5.38 3.12
CA GLY A 105 -10.51 -5.82 2.52
C GLY A 105 -10.54 -5.52 1.03
N ARG A 106 -9.91 -4.43 0.61
CA ARG A 106 -9.93 -3.90 -0.77
C ARG A 106 -8.62 -4.17 -1.54
N GLY A 107 -7.65 -4.86 -0.93
CA GLY A 107 -6.38 -5.21 -1.57
C GLY A 107 -5.29 -4.14 -1.52
N GLY A 108 -5.44 -3.08 -0.71
CA GLY A 108 -4.36 -2.12 -0.48
C GLY A 108 -3.22 -2.73 0.36
N LYS A 109 -2.00 -2.18 0.26
CA LYS A 109 -0.79 -2.75 0.92
C LYS A 109 -0.88 -2.96 2.44
N ALA A 110 -1.68 -2.16 3.14
CA ALA A 110 -1.83 -2.26 4.58
C ALA A 110 -2.78 -3.40 4.97
N LEU A 111 -2.27 -4.44 5.62
CA LEU A 111 -3.05 -5.61 6.02
C LEU A 111 -4.16 -5.25 7.01
N LEU A 112 -3.83 -4.42 8.01
CA LEU A 112 -4.69 -4.12 9.16
C LEU A 112 -5.52 -2.84 8.96
N ALA A 113 -5.74 -2.43 7.72
CA ALA A 113 -6.42 -1.18 7.39
C ALA A 113 -7.82 -1.12 8.02
N GLY A 114 -8.02 -0.28 9.04
CA GLY A 114 -9.32 -0.16 9.73
C GLY A 114 -9.64 -1.31 10.69
N MET A 115 -8.63 -2.05 11.15
CA MET A 115 -8.74 -3.07 12.22
C MET A 115 -8.04 -2.66 13.53
N LEU A 116 -7.25 -1.58 13.49
CA LEU A 116 -6.51 -1.11 14.65
C LEU A 116 -7.29 0.00 15.36
N THR A 117 -7.46 -0.16 16.68
CA THR A 117 -8.06 0.81 17.58
C THR A 117 -7.03 1.31 18.59
N CYS A 118 -7.01 2.61 18.87
CA CYS A 118 -6.07 3.23 19.79
C CYS A 118 -6.50 2.98 21.24
N GLY A 119 -5.70 2.27 22.03
CA GLY A 119 -5.96 2.01 23.45
C GLY A 119 -6.04 3.26 24.32
N HIS A 120 -5.42 4.38 23.91
CA HIS A 120 -5.48 5.63 24.69
C HIS A 120 -6.74 6.47 24.46
N CYS A 121 -7.35 6.41 23.28
CA CYS A 121 -8.46 7.30 22.94
C CYS A 121 -9.68 6.61 22.30
N GLY A 122 -9.65 5.28 22.18
CA GLY A 122 -10.71 4.44 21.62
C GLY A 122 -10.99 4.64 20.13
N ARG A 123 -10.24 5.49 19.43
CA ARG A 123 -10.46 5.78 18.00
C ARG A 123 -9.63 4.85 17.12
N ARG A 124 -10.17 4.48 15.96
CA ARG A 124 -9.43 3.70 14.95
C ARG A 124 -8.23 4.46 14.39
N LEU A 125 -7.14 3.73 14.17
CA LEU A 125 -5.96 4.23 13.50
C LEU A 125 -6.21 4.34 12.00
N CYS A 126 -5.67 5.39 11.40
CA CYS A 126 -5.68 5.62 9.97
C CYS A 126 -4.40 5.07 9.34
N VAL A 127 -4.51 4.60 8.09
CA VAL A 127 -3.35 4.22 7.27
C VAL A 127 -2.85 5.45 6.54
N VAL A 128 -1.57 5.76 6.70
CA VAL A 128 -0.88 6.83 5.97
C VAL A 128 0.30 6.23 5.23
N TYR A 129 0.39 6.50 3.93
CA TYR A 129 1.53 6.10 3.10
C TYR A 129 2.58 7.21 3.10
N VAL A 130 3.83 6.87 3.41
CA VAL A 130 4.94 7.82 3.59
C VAL A 130 6.11 7.42 2.67
N GLY A 131 6.82 8.42 2.12
CA GLY A 131 8.00 8.23 1.27
C GLY A 131 7.74 8.45 -0.23
N ARG A 132 8.79 8.55 -1.04
CA ARG A 132 8.70 8.73 -2.51
C ARG A 132 8.76 7.38 -3.26
N ARG A 133 8.03 7.27 -4.38
CA ARG A 133 7.93 6.12 -5.32
C ARG A 133 7.34 4.82 -4.77
N ARG A 134 7.97 4.17 -3.78
CA ARG A 134 7.44 2.99 -3.08
C ARG A 134 7.32 3.33 -1.60
N GLY A 135 6.30 4.12 -1.26
CA GLY A 135 6.05 4.47 0.13
C GLY A 135 5.72 3.25 1.00
N TYR A 136 6.09 3.31 2.27
CA TYR A 136 5.68 2.37 3.30
C TYR A 136 4.42 2.91 3.99
N HIS A 137 3.58 2.03 4.53
CA HIS A 137 2.43 2.46 5.32
C HIS A 137 2.78 2.57 6.80
N VAL A 138 2.05 3.44 7.47
CA VAL A 138 2.16 3.72 8.89
C VAL A 138 0.75 3.79 9.44
N TYR A 139 0.50 3.18 10.60
CA TYR A 139 -0.75 3.33 11.31
C TYR A 139 -0.64 4.51 12.28
N ARG A 140 -1.56 5.47 12.17
CA ARG A 140 -1.54 6.72 12.94
C ARG A 140 -2.86 7.00 13.61
N CYS A 141 -2.80 7.43 14.87
CA CYS A 141 -3.96 7.99 15.55
C CYS A 141 -4.09 9.49 15.22
N ASP A 142 -4.56 9.81 14.01
CA ASP A 142 -4.56 11.19 13.48
C ASP A 142 -5.81 12.01 13.86
N ARG A 143 -6.93 11.39 14.24
CA ARG A 143 -8.21 12.11 14.33
C ARG A 143 -8.22 13.23 15.38
N SER A 144 -7.58 13.04 16.53
CA SER A 144 -7.43 14.10 17.56
C SER A 144 -6.53 15.25 17.08
N ASN A 145 -5.47 14.92 16.33
CA ASN A 145 -4.55 15.90 15.76
C ASN A 145 -5.21 16.73 14.66
N LEU A 146 -5.97 16.09 13.77
CA LEU A 146 -6.66 16.76 12.66
C LEU A 146 -7.82 17.65 13.12
N MET A 147 -8.58 17.22 14.12
CA MET A 147 -9.78 17.95 14.56
C MET A 147 -9.48 19.02 15.61
N LEU A 148 -8.50 18.77 16.48
CA LEU A 148 -8.26 19.59 17.69
C LEU A 148 -6.81 20.08 17.81
N ALA A 149 -5.97 19.89 16.78
CA ALA A 149 -4.54 20.23 16.79
C ALA A 149 -3.73 19.60 17.95
N ARG A 150 -4.25 18.56 18.62
CA ARG A 150 -3.58 17.89 19.74
C ARG A 150 -2.42 17.00 19.26
N PRO A 151 -1.42 16.71 20.11
CA PRO A 151 -0.40 15.72 19.78
C PRO A 151 -1.04 14.36 19.47
N ARG A 152 -0.46 13.63 18.51
CA ARG A 152 -0.93 12.29 18.14
C ARG A 152 -0.76 11.34 19.33
N CYS A 153 -1.76 10.49 19.59
CA CYS A 153 -1.65 9.49 20.65
C CYS A 153 -0.51 8.50 20.34
N MET A 154 -0.42 8.02 19.10
CA MET A 154 0.61 7.09 18.68
C MET A 154 0.80 7.05 17.17
N THR A 155 1.93 6.46 16.78
CA THR A 155 2.30 6.10 15.42
C THR A 155 3.06 4.78 15.47
N THR A 156 2.73 3.83 14.60
CA THR A 156 3.43 2.54 14.48
C THR A 156 3.73 2.20 13.02
N ASN A 157 4.84 1.52 12.78
CA ASN A 157 5.30 1.12 11.45
C ASN A 157 4.36 0.03 10.89
N GLY A 158 3.86 0.23 9.67
CA GLY A 158 2.90 -0.66 9.05
C GLY A 158 3.44 -2.07 8.79
N ASP A 159 4.60 -2.18 8.15
CA ASP A 159 5.18 -3.47 7.76
C ASP A 159 5.49 -4.35 8.98
N ARG A 160 6.08 -3.79 10.03
CA ARG A 160 6.37 -4.54 11.27
C ARG A 160 5.10 -4.95 12.01
N THR A 161 4.11 -4.04 12.09
CA THR A 161 2.82 -4.34 12.71
C THR A 161 2.08 -5.44 11.93
N ASP A 162 2.08 -5.38 10.61
CA ASP A 162 1.43 -6.37 9.75
C ASP A 162 2.11 -7.75 9.86
N ALA A 163 3.44 -7.80 9.89
CA ALA A 163 4.20 -9.04 10.03
C ALA A 163 3.94 -9.71 11.39
N ALA A 164 4.01 -8.95 12.48
CA ALA A 164 3.81 -9.49 13.82
C ALA A 164 2.39 -10.04 14.03
N ILE A 165 1.37 -9.34 13.52
CA ILE A 165 -0.01 -9.83 13.57
C ILE A 165 -0.19 -11.05 12.65
N SER A 166 0.41 -11.05 11.46
CA SER A 166 0.34 -12.21 10.56
C SER A 166 0.91 -13.45 11.23
N GLU A 167 2.06 -13.33 11.89
CA GLU A 167 2.69 -14.44 12.60
C GLU A 167 1.81 -14.96 13.76
N GLU A 168 1.21 -14.05 14.54
CA GLU A 168 0.28 -14.44 15.61
C GLU A 168 -0.97 -15.14 15.07
N VAL A 169 -1.54 -14.64 13.97
CA VAL A 169 -2.70 -15.27 13.31
C VAL A 169 -2.36 -16.67 12.84
N LEU A 170 -1.22 -16.84 12.15
CA LEU A 170 -0.80 -18.16 11.68
C LEU A 170 -0.54 -19.11 12.85
N ARG A 171 0.08 -18.64 13.94
CA ARG A 171 0.30 -19.45 15.14
C ARG A 171 -1.02 -19.88 15.80
N ALA A 172 -2.00 -18.99 15.86
CA ALA A 172 -3.29 -19.26 16.46
C ALA A 172 -4.11 -20.30 15.67
N VAL A 173 -3.99 -20.30 14.33
CA VAL A 173 -4.72 -21.25 13.48
C VAL A 173 -3.95 -22.55 13.18
N ALA A 174 -2.63 -22.56 13.36
CA ALA A 174 -1.78 -23.72 13.07
C ALA A 174 -2.26 -25.05 13.71
N PRO A 175 -2.75 -25.09 14.97
CA PRO A 175 -3.24 -26.34 15.55
C PRO A 175 -4.42 -26.96 14.80
N MET A 176 -5.22 -26.14 14.12
CA MET A 176 -6.38 -26.59 13.35
C MET A 176 -6.06 -26.76 11.85
N ALA A 177 -4.80 -26.57 11.44
CA ALA A 177 -4.43 -26.58 10.02
C ALA A 177 -4.70 -27.93 9.36
N ILE A 178 -4.41 -29.03 10.07
CA ILE A 178 -4.60 -30.40 9.56
C ILE A 178 -6.10 -30.70 9.41
N GLU A 179 -6.90 -30.41 10.44
CA GLU A 179 -8.36 -30.58 10.38
C GLU A 179 -8.98 -29.72 9.27
N ALA A 180 -8.51 -28.48 9.12
CA ALA A 180 -8.94 -27.58 8.06
C ALA A 180 -8.54 -28.09 6.66
N ALA A 181 -7.39 -28.76 6.52
CA ALA A 181 -6.99 -29.38 5.26
C ALA A 181 -7.88 -30.58 4.89
N LEU A 182 -8.20 -31.45 5.86
CA LEU A 182 -9.13 -32.56 5.66
C LEU A 182 -10.54 -32.06 5.30
N GLU A 183 -11.00 -30.98 5.96
CA GLU A 183 -12.25 -30.33 5.61
C GLU A 183 -12.20 -29.73 4.20
N ALA A 184 -11.12 -29.05 3.84
CA ALA A 184 -10.95 -28.47 2.51
C ALA A 184 -10.95 -29.54 1.41
N GLU A 185 -10.30 -30.68 1.65
CA GLU A 185 -10.32 -31.84 0.77
C GLU A 185 -11.75 -32.38 0.60
N ARG A 186 -12.46 -32.61 1.70
CA ARG A 186 -13.89 -33.01 1.66
C ARG A 186 -14.75 -32.03 0.88
N MET A 187 -14.64 -30.73 1.17
CA MET A 187 -15.40 -29.69 0.47
C MET A 187 -15.06 -29.63 -1.02
N HIS A 188 -13.80 -29.88 -1.39
CA HIS A 188 -13.37 -29.93 -2.79
C HIS A 188 -14.01 -31.12 -3.51
N LEU A 189 -13.94 -32.32 -2.91
CA LEU A 189 -14.55 -33.54 -3.44
C LEU A 189 -16.07 -33.41 -3.57
N GLU A 190 -16.74 -32.89 -2.55
CA GLU A 190 -18.20 -32.62 -2.58
C GLU A 190 -18.54 -31.60 -3.68
N GLY A 191 -17.73 -30.55 -3.82
CA GLY A 191 -17.91 -29.54 -4.86
C GLY A 191 -17.75 -30.10 -6.27
N GLU A 192 -16.75 -30.95 -6.52
CA GLU A 192 -16.58 -31.65 -7.79
C GLU A 192 -17.73 -32.64 -8.06
N ALA A 193 -18.17 -33.39 -7.04
CA ALA A 193 -19.30 -34.28 -7.16
C ALA A 193 -20.60 -33.53 -7.52
N GLN A 194 -20.88 -32.40 -6.87
CA GLN A 194 -22.03 -31.54 -7.17
C GLN A 194 -21.96 -30.97 -8.60
N ARG A 195 -20.78 -30.49 -9.02
CA ARG A 195 -20.58 -29.99 -10.39
C ARG A 195 -20.82 -31.10 -11.42
N ARG A 196 -20.31 -32.30 -11.15
CA ARG A 196 -20.53 -33.48 -12.02
C ARG A 196 -22.01 -33.83 -12.10
N GLN A 197 -22.69 -33.90 -10.96
CA GLN A 197 -24.13 -34.18 -10.90
C GLN A 197 -24.94 -33.15 -11.70
N MET A 198 -24.58 -31.86 -11.64
CA MET A 198 -25.24 -30.82 -12.43
C MET A 198 -25.12 -31.07 -13.94
N VAL A 199 -23.94 -31.45 -14.43
CA VAL A 199 -23.74 -31.77 -15.85
C VAL A 199 -24.47 -33.05 -16.26
N GLU A 200 -24.50 -34.06 -15.40
CA GLU A 200 -25.26 -35.30 -15.63
C GLU A 200 -26.77 -35.03 -15.70
N LEU A 201 -27.30 -34.17 -14.84
CA LEU A 201 -28.71 -33.74 -14.89
C LEU A 201 -29.03 -32.94 -16.16
N ASP A 202 -28.15 -32.03 -16.58
CA ASP A 202 -28.28 -31.31 -17.85
C ASP A 202 -28.39 -32.29 -19.05
N LEU A 203 -27.56 -33.33 -19.04
CA LEU A 203 -27.59 -34.38 -20.08
C LEU A 203 -28.88 -35.20 -20.02
N GLN A 204 -29.33 -35.59 -18.83
CA GLN A 204 -30.60 -36.30 -18.67
C GLN A 204 -31.78 -35.48 -19.21
N GLN A 205 -31.82 -34.18 -18.90
CA GLN A 205 -32.83 -33.28 -19.43
C GLN A 205 -32.76 -33.18 -20.96
N ALA A 206 -31.56 -33.03 -21.53
CA ALA A 206 -31.39 -32.96 -22.99
C ALA A 206 -31.88 -34.25 -23.69
N ARG A 207 -31.55 -35.43 -23.12
CA ARG A 207 -32.01 -36.72 -23.65
C ARG A 207 -33.53 -36.87 -23.59
N TYR A 208 -34.14 -36.43 -22.49
CA TYR A 208 -35.61 -36.43 -22.37
C TYR A 208 -36.27 -35.52 -23.42
N GLU A 209 -35.76 -34.30 -23.60
CA GLU A 209 -36.26 -33.36 -24.61
C GLU A 209 -36.10 -33.90 -26.03
N ALA A 210 -34.99 -34.57 -26.34
CA ALA A 210 -34.77 -35.24 -27.62
C ALA A 210 -35.79 -36.35 -27.88
N SER A 211 -36.03 -37.22 -26.90
CA SER A 211 -37.04 -38.28 -27.00
C SER A 211 -38.48 -37.72 -27.09
N LEU A 212 -38.77 -36.59 -26.44
CA LEU A 212 -40.06 -35.92 -26.59
C LEU A 212 -40.23 -35.31 -27.99
N ALA A 213 -39.18 -34.69 -28.54
CA ALA A 213 -39.19 -34.13 -29.89
C ALA A 213 -39.38 -35.23 -30.96
N GLU A 214 -38.69 -36.37 -30.81
CA GLU A 214 -38.85 -37.56 -31.65
C GLU A 214 -40.31 -38.03 -31.67
N ARG A 215 -40.92 -38.23 -30.50
CA ARG A 215 -42.32 -38.67 -30.41
C ARG A 215 -43.30 -37.68 -31.03
N ARG A 216 -43.04 -36.38 -30.92
CA ARG A 216 -43.85 -35.33 -31.57
C ARG A 216 -43.74 -35.38 -33.09
N TYR A 217 -42.52 -35.56 -33.60
CA TYR A 217 -42.29 -35.73 -35.03
C TYR A 217 -42.98 -36.99 -35.56
N ALA A 218 -42.82 -38.13 -34.89
CA ALA A 218 -43.43 -39.40 -35.29
C ALA A 218 -44.98 -39.38 -35.27
N ALA A 219 -45.59 -38.54 -34.44
CA ALA A 219 -47.04 -38.37 -34.37
C ALA A 219 -47.61 -37.37 -35.39
N CYS A 220 -46.76 -36.67 -36.15
CA CYS A 220 -47.20 -35.70 -37.15
C CYS A 220 -47.80 -36.40 -38.37
N ASP A 221 -48.96 -35.90 -38.83
CA ASP A 221 -49.56 -36.33 -40.09
C ASP A 221 -48.65 -35.97 -41.28
N PRO A 222 -48.33 -36.90 -42.20
CA PRO A 222 -47.52 -36.65 -43.38
C PRO A 222 -48.04 -35.52 -44.28
N ASP A 223 -49.35 -35.27 -44.32
CA ASP A 223 -49.95 -34.22 -45.15
C ASP A 223 -49.60 -32.81 -44.66
N ASN A 224 -49.20 -32.66 -43.38
CA ASN A 224 -48.81 -31.40 -42.76
C ASN A 224 -47.32 -31.09 -42.95
N ARG A 225 -46.86 -31.03 -44.21
CA ARG A 225 -45.44 -30.96 -44.59
C ARG A 225 -44.62 -29.84 -43.92
N LEU A 226 -45.21 -28.65 -43.73
CA LEU A 226 -44.54 -27.52 -43.07
C LEU A 226 -44.32 -27.76 -41.57
N ILE A 227 -45.29 -28.42 -40.91
CA ILE A 227 -45.21 -28.75 -39.48
C ILE A 227 -44.17 -29.85 -39.28
N ALA A 228 -44.17 -30.88 -40.13
CA ALA A 228 -43.17 -31.94 -40.11
C ALA A 228 -41.74 -31.40 -40.23
N ALA A 229 -41.47 -30.51 -41.20
CA ALA A 229 -40.15 -29.90 -41.37
C ALA A 229 -39.71 -29.06 -40.15
N GLN A 230 -40.64 -28.36 -39.49
CA GLN A 230 -40.33 -27.60 -38.27
C GLN A 230 -40.06 -28.52 -37.07
N LEU A 231 -40.80 -29.63 -36.93
CA LEU A 231 -40.59 -30.63 -35.89
C LEU A 231 -39.27 -31.39 -36.09
N GLU A 232 -38.92 -31.73 -37.33
CA GLU A 232 -37.63 -32.31 -37.70
C GLU A 232 -36.48 -31.38 -37.28
N LYS A 233 -36.54 -30.10 -37.66
CA LYS A 233 -35.55 -29.10 -37.25
C LYS A 233 -35.46 -28.96 -35.72
N SER A 234 -36.60 -29.02 -35.02
CA SER A 234 -36.64 -29.02 -33.56
C SER A 234 -35.98 -30.26 -32.97
N TRP A 235 -36.14 -31.43 -33.58
CA TRP A 235 -35.55 -32.68 -33.14
C TRP A 235 -34.04 -32.71 -33.40
N GLU A 236 -33.57 -32.28 -34.58
CA GLU A 236 -32.15 -32.11 -34.84
C GLU A 236 -31.49 -31.16 -33.83
N ALA A 237 -32.16 -30.07 -33.47
CA ALA A 237 -31.64 -29.12 -32.48
C ALA A 237 -31.50 -29.75 -31.08
N THR A 238 -32.45 -30.58 -30.65
CA THR A 238 -32.35 -31.29 -29.36
C THR A 238 -31.31 -32.39 -29.39
N LEU A 239 -31.13 -33.10 -30.51
CA LEU A 239 -30.04 -34.08 -30.69
C LEU A 239 -28.65 -33.43 -30.62
N ARG A 240 -28.45 -32.29 -31.31
CA ARG A 240 -27.19 -31.52 -31.19
C ARG A 240 -26.93 -31.03 -29.76
N ARG A 241 -27.98 -30.71 -29.01
CA ARG A 241 -27.86 -30.36 -27.58
C ARG A 241 -27.39 -31.56 -26.75
N VAL A 242 -27.89 -32.77 -27.03
CA VAL A 242 -27.41 -34.00 -26.38
C VAL A 242 -25.92 -34.20 -26.66
N GLU A 243 -25.50 -34.13 -27.93
CA GLU A 243 -24.08 -34.28 -28.31
C GLU A 243 -23.19 -33.26 -27.58
N ALA A 244 -23.62 -31.99 -27.51
CA ALA A 244 -22.88 -30.95 -26.79
C ALA A 244 -22.80 -31.22 -25.27
N CYS A 245 -23.86 -31.73 -24.66
CA CYS A 245 -23.86 -32.12 -23.25
C CYS A 245 -22.95 -33.34 -22.99
N GLU A 246 -22.93 -34.34 -23.88
CA GLU A 246 -22.04 -35.50 -23.79
C GLU A 246 -20.57 -35.10 -23.93
N ALA A 247 -20.24 -34.24 -24.89
CA ALA A 247 -18.90 -33.69 -25.04
C ALA A 247 -18.43 -32.97 -23.77
N ARG A 248 -19.29 -32.11 -23.18
CA ARG A 248 -19.00 -31.43 -21.90
C ARG A 248 -18.74 -32.41 -20.75
N LEU A 249 -19.47 -33.52 -20.69
CA LEU A 249 -19.27 -34.54 -19.65
C LEU A 249 -17.94 -35.27 -19.85
N ASN A 250 -17.61 -35.63 -21.09
CA ASN A 250 -16.36 -36.32 -21.43
C ASN A 250 -15.13 -35.45 -21.18
N ASP A 251 -15.15 -34.19 -21.63
CA ASP A 251 -14.07 -33.23 -21.37
C ASP A 251 -13.83 -33.08 -19.87
N ARG A 252 -14.90 -33.08 -19.06
CA ARG A 252 -14.80 -32.97 -17.61
C ARG A 252 -14.26 -34.23 -16.94
N GLN A 253 -14.55 -35.41 -17.48
CA GLN A 253 -13.94 -36.66 -16.99
C GLN A 253 -12.43 -36.69 -17.29
N ALA A 254 -12.01 -36.11 -18.42
CA ALA A 254 -10.60 -35.96 -18.77
C ALA A 254 -9.89 -34.87 -17.94
N ASP A 255 -10.60 -33.80 -17.57
CA ASP A 255 -10.10 -32.65 -16.78
C ASP A 255 -10.21 -32.86 -15.26
N GLN A 256 -10.21 -34.11 -14.78
CA GLN A 256 -10.00 -34.40 -13.36
C GLN A 256 -8.54 -34.09 -13.01
N GLY A 257 -8.22 -32.81 -12.89
CA GLY A 257 -6.88 -32.33 -12.54
C GLY A 257 -6.41 -32.87 -11.19
N ASP A 258 -5.11 -32.77 -10.96
CA ASP A 258 -4.50 -33.23 -9.71
C ASP A 258 -5.13 -32.53 -8.50
N MET A 259 -5.40 -33.33 -7.47
CA MET A 259 -5.89 -32.84 -6.19
C MET A 259 -4.87 -31.87 -5.60
N PRO A 260 -5.30 -30.67 -5.14
CA PRO A 260 -4.39 -29.77 -4.45
C PRO A 260 -3.79 -30.43 -3.21
N ASP A 261 -2.50 -30.22 -2.95
CA ASP A 261 -1.84 -30.72 -1.74
C ASP A 261 -2.24 -29.90 -0.51
N PHE A 262 -3.44 -30.18 0.01
CA PHE A 262 -3.96 -29.53 1.22
C PHE A 262 -3.13 -29.86 2.46
N ALA A 263 -2.55 -31.07 2.54
CA ALA A 263 -1.73 -31.51 3.66
C ALA A 263 -0.40 -30.74 3.71
N GLY A 264 0.26 -30.55 2.57
CA GLY A 264 1.45 -29.71 2.44
C GLY A 264 1.19 -28.26 2.83
N LEU A 265 0.05 -27.70 2.41
CA LEU A 265 -0.38 -26.35 2.80
C LEU A 265 -0.63 -26.22 4.31
N ALA A 266 -1.17 -27.27 4.96
CA ALA A 266 -1.36 -27.27 6.40
C ALA A 266 -0.03 -27.31 7.17
N HIS A 267 0.98 -27.99 6.63
CA HIS A 267 2.29 -28.10 7.27
C HIS A 267 3.07 -26.78 7.25
N ASP A 268 2.94 -26.00 6.17
CA ASP A 268 3.58 -24.68 6.04
C ASP A 268 2.58 -23.58 5.64
N LEU A 269 1.70 -23.24 6.59
CA LEU A 269 0.79 -22.10 6.44
C LEU A 269 1.53 -20.77 6.20
N LYS A 270 2.80 -20.65 6.60
CA LYS A 270 3.58 -19.43 6.41
C LYS A 270 4.00 -19.28 4.95
N ALA A 271 4.43 -20.35 4.30
CA ALA A 271 4.68 -20.36 2.86
C ALA A 271 3.39 -20.07 2.09
N ALA A 272 2.29 -20.76 2.42
CA ALA A 272 0.99 -20.52 1.81
C ALA A 272 0.53 -19.05 1.97
N TRP A 273 0.73 -18.45 3.15
CA TRP A 273 0.40 -17.05 3.39
C TRP A 273 1.30 -16.08 2.63
N ALA A 274 2.58 -16.41 2.43
CA ALA A 274 3.56 -15.56 1.75
C ALA A 274 3.53 -15.67 0.22
N ASP A 275 2.79 -16.64 -0.31
CA ASP A 275 2.71 -16.93 -1.74
C ASP A 275 2.28 -15.69 -2.57
N PRO A 276 2.93 -15.44 -3.73
CA PRO A 276 2.62 -14.29 -4.58
C PRO A 276 1.23 -14.32 -5.22
N ASP A 277 0.65 -15.51 -5.44
CA ASP A 277 -0.69 -15.67 -6.03
C ASP A 277 -1.80 -15.39 -5.00
N VAL A 278 -1.46 -15.40 -3.71
CA VAL A 278 -2.36 -14.95 -2.65
C VAL A 278 -2.40 -13.43 -2.63
N ASP A 279 -3.48 -12.87 -3.16
CA ASP A 279 -3.68 -11.42 -3.19
C ASP A 279 -3.88 -10.83 -1.77
N MET A 280 -3.59 -9.53 -1.64
CA MET A 280 -3.73 -8.82 -0.37
C MET A 280 -5.20 -8.68 0.08
N ARG A 281 -6.16 -8.70 -0.86
CA ARG A 281 -7.59 -8.65 -0.57
C ARG A 281 -8.04 -9.91 0.17
N PHE A 282 -7.52 -11.07 -0.22
CA PHE A 282 -7.76 -12.37 0.39
C PHE A 282 -7.21 -12.39 1.81
N ARG A 283 -5.94 -12.02 2.00
CA ARG A 283 -5.32 -11.87 3.32
C ARG A 283 -6.15 -10.98 4.26
N GLN A 284 -6.58 -9.81 3.76
CA GLN A 284 -7.43 -8.89 4.52
C GLN A 284 -8.82 -9.46 4.84
N ARG A 285 -9.40 -10.28 3.97
CA ARG A 285 -10.70 -10.93 4.21
C ARG A 285 -10.57 -12.02 5.26
N LEU A 286 -9.55 -12.87 5.17
CA LEU A 286 -9.30 -13.94 6.14
C LEU A 286 -9.10 -13.35 7.54
N LEU A 287 -8.25 -12.33 7.65
CA LEU A 287 -7.96 -11.70 8.94
C LEU A 287 -9.21 -11.10 9.59
N ARG A 288 -10.16 -10.57 8.80
CA ARG A 288 -11.45 -10.06 9.31
C ARG A 288 -12.44 -11.14 9.70
N ALA A 289 -12.34 -12.31 9.10
CA ALA A 289 -13.14 -13.47 9.50
C ALA A 289 -12.70 -13.99 10.87
N LEU A 290 -11.40 -13.91 11.18
CA LEU A 290 -10.83 -14.41 12.43
C LEU A 290 -10.77 -13.37 13.57
N VAL A 291 -10.53 -12.10 13.23
CA VAL A 291 -10.24 -11.04 14.19
C VAL A 291 -11.38 -10.02 14.23
N LYS A 292 -11.87 -9.74 15.44
CA LYS A 292 -12.94 -8.76 15.71
C LYS A 292 -12.40 -7.33 15.75
N ASP A 293 -11.34 -7.09 16.52
CA ASP A 293 -10.64 -5.80 16.61
C ASP A 293 -9.22 -6.02 17.14
N ILE A 294 -8.32 -5.06 16.89
CA ILE A 294 -6.96 -5.08 17.45
C ILE A 294 -6.73 -3.77 18.18
N VAL A 295 -6.53 -3.83 19.49
CA VAL A 295 -6.24 -2.65 20.31
C VAL A 295 -4.73 -2.45 20.35
N ALA A 296 -4.28 -1.29 19.87
CA ALA A 296 -2.87 -0.89 19.92
C ALA A 296 -2.66 0.11 21.05
N THR A 297 -1.71 -0.17 21.93
CA THR A 297 -1.28 0.69 23.03
C THR A 297 0.22 0.93 22.91
N THR A 298 0.70 2.13 23.21
CA THR A 298 2.16 2.40 23.22
C THR A 298 2.62 2.50 24.66
N ASP A 299 3.62 1.69 25.00
CA ASP A 299 4.43 1.89 26.19
C ASP A 299 5.60 2.82 25.83
N LYS A 300 5.63 4.00 26.45
CA LYS A 300 6.67 5.00 26.19
C LYS A 300 7.99 4.65 26.89
N ASP A 301 7.92 3.98 28.03
CA ASP A 301 9.06 3.68 28.87
C ASP A 301 9.81 2.44 28.33
N ALA A 302 9.05 1.41 27.92
CA ALA A 302 9.60 0.23 27.26
C ALA A 302 9.96 0.45 25.77
N GLN A 303 9.49 1.55 25.16
CA GLN A 303 9.56 1.78 23.70
C GLN A 303 8.91 0.65 22.89
N GLU A 304 7.76 0.16 23.34
CA GLU A 304 7.04 -0.94 22.70
C GLU A 304 5.64 -0.51 22.25
N VAL A 305 5.12 -1.20 21.24
CA VAL A 305 3.71 -1.19 20.89
C VAL A 305 3.16 -2.54 21.28
N GLU A 306 2.23 -2.54 22.24
CA GLU A 306 1.45 -3.70 22.59
C GLU A 306 0.20 -3.74 21.72
N LEU A 307 -0.04 -4.88 21.09
CA LEU A 307 -1.19 -5.16 20.24
C LEU A 307 -2.00 -6.28 20.89
N THR A 308 -3.19 -5.95 21.37
CA THR A 308 -4.14 -6.93 21.90
C THR A 308 -5.12 -7.30 20.79
N ILE A 309 -5.07 -8.54 20.34
CA ILE A 309 -5.95 -9.09 19.31
C ILE A 309 -7.19 -9.65 20.00
N HIS A 310 -8.36 -9.20 19.58
CA HIS A 310 -9.64 -9.76 20.02
C HIS A 310 -10.14 -10.71 18.93
N TRP A 311 -10.14 -12.00 19.22
CA TRP A 311 -10.63 -13.02 18.30
C TRP A 311 -12.15 -13.02 18.24
N GLN A 312 -12.73 -13.47 17.12
CA GLN A 312 -14.19 -13.64 17.02
C GLN A 312 -14.72 -14.64 18.06
N GLY A 313 -13.92 -15.63 18.44
CA GLY A 313 -14.24 -16.62 19.49
C GLY A 313 -14.16 -16.09 20.93
N GLY A 314 -13.91 -14.79 21.14
CA GLY A 314 -13.88 -14.17 22.47
C GLY A 314 -12.57 -14.34 23.24
N GLN A 315 -11.60 -15.10 22.71
CA GLN A 315 -10.25 -15.14 23.26
C GLN A 315 -9.44 -13.89 22.90
N HIS A 316 -8.32 -13.70 23.59
CA HIS A 316 -7.43 -12.55 23.41
C HIS A 316 -5.96 -13.02 23.33
N SER A 317 -5.22 -12.52 22.33
CA SER A 317 -3.76 -12.68 22.24
C SER A 317 -3.08 -11.33 22.38
N GLN A 318 -1.85 -11.31 22.91
CA GLN A 318 -1.04 -10.10 23.02
C GLN A 318 0.27 -10.25 22.26
N VAL A 319 0.58 -9.26 21.43
CA VAL A 319 1.82 -9.21 20.64
C VAL A 319 2.53 -7.90 20.94
N ARG A 320 3.82 -7.97 21.26
CA ARG A 320 4.64 -6.79 21.54
C ARG A 320 5.64 -6.55 20.42
N ILE A 321 5.71 -5.30 19.98
CA ILE A 321 6.61 -4.87 18.91
C ILE A 321 7.50 -3.75 19.42
N ARG A 322 8.81 -3.97 19.37
CA ARG A 322 9.79 -2.94 19.70
C ARG A 322 9.76 -1.79 18.68
N LYS A 323 9.62 -0.56 19.16
CA LYS A 323 9.84 0.64 18.35
C LYS A 323 11.35 0.83 18.16
N PRO A 324 11.84 0.96 16.92
CA PRO A 324 13.24 1.28 16.70
C PRO A 324 13.52 2.65 17.32
N LYS A 325 14.66 2.78 18.01
CA LYS A 325 15.12 4.07 18.50
C LYS A 325 15.26 5.03 17.33
N SER A 326 15.06 6.33 17.55
CA SER A 326 15.16 7.36 16.50
C SER A 326 16.47 7.31 15.68
N VAL A 327 17.53 6.73 16.27
CA VAL A 327 18.88 6.59 15.69
C VAL A 327 19.10 5.24 14.98
N GLU A 328 18.29 4.22 15.26
CA GLU A 328 18.39 2.89 14.66
C GLU A 328 17.55 2.84 13.37
N HIS A 329 18.04 3.48 12.31
CA HIS A 329 17.47 3.29 10.99
C HIS A 329 17.78 1.86 10.51
N THR A 330 16.75 1.13 10.04
CA THR A 330 16.84 -0.25 9.50
C THR A 330 17.81 -0.39 8.30
N LYS A 331 18.34 0.73 7.82
CA LYS A 331 19.32 0.85 6.72
C LYS A 331 20.60 1.49 7.24
N SER A 332 21.17 0.91 8.30
CA SER A 332 22.43 1.37 8.88
C SER A 332 23.58 1.17 7.89
N THR A 333 24.56 2.07 7.93
CA THR A 333 25.79 1.92 7.15
C THR A 333 26.54 0.66 7.64
N PRO A 334 27.13 -0.16 6.75
CA PRO A 334 27.96 -1.29 7.15
C PRO A 334 29.07 -0.85 8.11
N GLU A 335 29.34 -1.65 9.16
CA GLU A 335 30.35 -1.30 10.18
C GLU A 335 31.75 -1.17 9.57
N GLU A 336 32.03 -1.92 8.51
CA GLU A 336 33.29 -1.83 7.75
C GLU A 336 33.47 -0.46 7.09
N ALA A 337 32.41 0.08 6.47
CA ALA A 337 32.44 1.43 5.91
C ALA A 337 32.55 2.48 7.01
N MET A 338 31.95 2.26 8.19
CA MET A 338 32.11 3.12 9.35
C MET A 338 33.56 3.11 9.89
N ALA A 339 34.22 1.96 9.91
CA ALA A 339 35.62 1.83 10.33
C ALA A 339 36.56 2.61 9.40
N ILE A 340 36.36 2.50 8.09
CA ILE A 340 37.14 3.25 7.08
C ILE A 340 36.92 4.75 7.27
N ILE A 341 35.66 5.19 7.42
CA ILE A 341 35.35 6.60 7.68
C ILE A 341 36.05 7.08 8.95
N ARG A 342 36.02 6.33 10.06
CA ARG A 342 36.74 6.69 11.29
C ARG A 342 38.25 6.79 11.09
N SER A 343 38.83 5.86 10.32
CA SER A 343 40.28 5.84 10.08
C SER A 343 40.77 7.01 9.21
N MET A 344 39.92 7.50 8.31
CA MET A 344 40.26 8.55 7.37
C MET A 344 39.77 9.95 7.79
N ALA A 345 38.67 10.03 8.53
CA ALA A 345 38.07 11.28 9.00
C ALA A 345 39.01 11.90 10.04
N THR A 346 39.69 12.98 9.61
CA THR A 346 40.72 13.83 10.28
C THR A 346 41.91 14.06 9.34
N ARG A 347 42.27 13.05 8.54
CA ARG A 347 43.42 13.06 7.62
C ARG A 347 43.04 13.22 6.15
N TRP A 348 41.78 13.00 5.81
CA TRP A 348 41.30 13.09 4.42
C TRP A 348 40.01 13.89 4.35
N SER A 349 39.77 14.54 3.21
CA SER A 349 38.52 15.28 3.01
C SER A 349 37.34 14.32 2.85
N ASP A 350 36.13 14.78 3.18
CA ASP A 350 34.93 13.95 3.05
C ASP A 350 34.73 13.45 1.59
N ALA A 351 35.22 14.19 0.59
CA ALA A 351 35.18 13.80 -0.82
C ALA A 351 36.14 12.65 -1.14
N ASP A 352 37.35 12.68 -0.59
CA ASP A 352 38.35 11.62 -0.76
C ASP A 352 37.93 10.35 -0.04
N VAL A 353 37.38 10.48 1.17
CA VAL A 353 36.77 9.36 1.90
C VAL A 353 35.66 8.72 1.07
N ALA A 354 34.80 9.54 0.45
CA ALA A 354 33.76 9.03 -0.45
C ALA A 354 34.34 8.32 -1.68
N ALA A 355 35.40 8.85 -2.29
CA ALA A 355 36.06 8.23 -3.44
C ALA A 355 36.67 6.87 -3.08
N THR A 356 37.34 6.76 -1.94
CA THR A 356 37.92 5.51 -1.43
C THR A 356 36.84 4.46 -1.16
N LEU A 357 35.76 4.81 -0.47
CA LEU A 357 34.64 3.89 -0.22
C LEU A 357 34.00 3.38 -1.52
N ASN A 358 33.83 4.25 -2.52
CA ASN A 358 33.31 3.83 -3.83
C ASN A 358 34.28 2.92 -4.59
N ARG A 359 35.60 3.18 -4.51
CA ARG A 359 36.64 2.35 -5.13
C ARG A 359 36.69 0.95 -4.51
N MET A 360 36.43 0.84 -3.21
CA MET A 360 36.31 -0.43 -2.49
C MET A 360 34.96 -1.14 -2.74
N GLY A 361 34.11 -0.62 -3.63
CA GLY A 361 32.81 -1.23 -3.95
C GLY A 361 31.75 -1.07 -2.86
N MET A 362 32.03 -0.34 -1.77
CA MET A 362 31.13 -0.20 -0.64
C MET A 362 29.96 0.73 -0.95
N ARG A 363 28.77 0.35 -0.48
CA ARG A 363 27.54 1.15 -0.63
C ARG A 363 27.05 1.63 0.74
N THR A 364 26.33 2.74 0.73
CA THR A 364 25.59 3.21 1.92
C THR A 364 24.53 2.18 2.34
N GLY A 365 24.02 2.26 3.57
CA GLY A 365 22.92 1.38 4.03
C GLY A 365 21.63 1.47 3.18
N GLN A 366 21.49 2.52 2.35
CA GLN A 366 20.40 2.67 1.37
C GLN A 366 20.75 2.16 -0.05
N GLY A 367 21.89 1.50 -0.24
CA GLY A 367 22.35 1.00 -1.54
C GLY A 367 22.88 2.08 -2.50
N LYS A 368 23.10 3.31 -2.02
CA LYS A 368 23.59 4.44 -2.83
C LYS A 368 25.12 4.53 -2.82
N SER A 369 25.70 5.15 -3.85
CA SER A 369 27.10 5.57 -3.88
C SER A 369 27.40 6.64 -2.82
N TRP A 370 28.66 6.67 -2.39
CA TRP A 370 29.18 7.67 -1.47
C TRP A 370 29.46 8.98 -2.20
N THR A 371 29.19 10.08 -1.51
CA THR A 371 29.53 11.45 -1.93
C THR A 371 30.03 12.20 -0.71
N GLY A 372 30.86 13.24 -0.87
CA GLY A 372 31.38 14.01 0.27
C GLY A 372 30.31 14.48 1.25
N HIS A 373 29.16 14.97 0.73
CA HIS A 373 28.01 15.34 1.57
C HIS A 373 27.45 14.18 2.42
N ARG A 374 27.40 12.95 1.87
CA ARG A 374 26.88 11.77 2.59
C ARG A 374 27.83 11.33 3.69
N VAL A 375 29.14 11.38 3.43
CA VAL A 375 30.18 11.15 4.45
C VAL A 375 30.09 12.21 5.54
N ASN A 376 30.01 13.50 5.18
CA ASN A 376 29.86 14.60 6.14
C ASN A 376 28.63 14.44 7.04
N SER A 377 27.48 14.15 6.44
CA SER A 377 26.23 13.94 7.18
C SER A 377 26.33 12.76 8.14
N LEU A 378 26.89 11.63 7.70
CA LEU A 378 27.08 10.46 8.53
C LEU A 378 28.04 10.76 9.69
N ARG A 379 29.17 11.39 9.38
CA ARG A 379 30.20 11.81 10.32
C ARG A 379 29.61 12.68 11.44
N ARG A 380 28.75 13.65 11.10
CA ARG A 380 28.05 14.51 12.07
C ARG A 380 27.08 13.75 12.96
N VAL A 381 26.30 12.82 12.41
CA VAL A 381 25.38 11.98 13.19
C VAL A 381 26.13 11.11 14.18
N HIS A 382 27.29 10.57 13.78
CA HIS A 382 28.11 9.69 14.61
C HIS A 382 29.21 10.42 15.40
N LYS A 383 29.22 11.76 15.42
CA LYS A 383 30.18 12.61 16.15
C LYS A 383 31.66 12.27 15.85
N ILE A 384 31.95 11.89 14.61
CA ILE A 384 33.32 11.65 14.16
C ILE A 384 33.94 13.01 13.78
N GLU A 385 35.17 13.29 14.18
CA GLU A 385 35.82 14.55 13.84
C GLU A 385 36.19 14.61 12.36
N GLY A 386 36.06 15.79 11.76
CA GLY A 386 36.33 15.99 10.35
C GLY A 386 37.78 16.32 10.08
N TYR A 387 38.11 16.42 8.79
CA TYR A 387 39.34 17.08 8.35
C TYR A 387 39.48 18.46 9.01
N LYS A 388 40.70 18.91 9.37
CA LYS A 388 40.92 20.14 10.16
C LYS A 388 40.21 21.38 9.59
N SER A 389 40.16 21.52 8.27
CA SER A 389 39.48 22.62 7.58
C SER A 389 37.96 22.45 7.43
N ALA A 390 37.36 21.35 7.91
CA ALA A 390 35.92 21.07 7.83
C ALA A 390 35.12 21.68 9.01
N GLY A 391 35.62 22.78 9.59
CA GLY A 391 34.97 23.53 10.67
C GLY A 391 35.13 22.94 12.07
N THR A 392 36.03 21.96 12.29
CA THR A 392 36.23 21.33 13.61
C THR A 392 37.10 22.18 14.54
N THR A 393 37.98 23.02 14.00
CA THR A 393 38.96 23.83 14.78
C THR A 393 38.53 25.28 15.01
N ARG A 394 37.22 25.57 15.12
CA ARG A 394 36.68 26.94 15.34
C ARG A 394 37.22 28.02 14.37
N GLY A 395 37.54 27.64 13.13
CA GLY A 395 38.03 28.57 12.10
C GLY A 395 39.54 28.84 12.15
N GLU A 396 40.32 28.08 12.92
CA GLU A 396 41.79 28.16 12.91
C GLU A 396 42.39 27.70 11.57
N TRP A 397 41.77 26.70 10.94
CA TRP A 397 42.18 26.14 9.66
C TRP A 397 41.08 26.33 8.62
N LEU A 398 41.45 26.86 7.46
CA LEU A 398 40.52 27.22 6.39
C LEU A 398 40.85 26.44 5.12
N THR A 399 39.79 26.07 4.40
CA THR A 399 39.90 25.62 3.01
C THR A 399 40.25 26.79 2.08
N MET A 400 40.74 26.51 0.86
CA MET A 400 40.97 27.56 -0.14
C MET A 400 39.73 28.43 -0.41
N LEU A 401 38.53 27.84 -0.36
CA LEU A 401 37.28 28.56 -0.57
C LEU A 401 36.96 29.50 0.60
N GLU A 402 37.17 29.05 1.84
CA GLU A 402 36.96 29.87 3.03
C GLU A 402 38.03 30.98 3.13
N ALA A 403 39.28 30.69 2.79
CA ALA A 403 40.35 31.67 2.71
C ALA A 403 40.05 32.75 1.64
N ALA A 404 39.55 32.33 0.49
CA ALA A 404 39.13 33.22 -0.59
C ALA A 404 37.98 34.13 -0.15
N THR A 405 36.98 33.56 0.52
CA THR A 405 35.85 34.32 1.10
C THR A 405 36.33 35.31 2.16
N LYS A 406 37.25 34.91 3.06
CA LYS A 406 37.80 35.78 4.13
C LYS A 406 38.57 36.98 3.57
N LEU A 407 39.25 36.82 2.43
CA LEU A 407 40.01 37.89 1.78
C LEU A 407 39.26 38.62 0.66
N GLY A 408 38.02 38.23 0.36
CA GLY A 408 37.22 38.84 -0.72
C GLY A 408 37.81 38.61 -2.13
N VAL A 409 38.49 37.49 -2.35
CA VAL A 409 39.12 37.14 -3.63
C VAL A 409 38.62 35.80 -4.17
N THR A 410 38.98 35.47 -5.41
CA THR A 410 38.69 34.16 -6.02
C THR A 410 39.62 33.07 -5.49
N SER A 411 39.14 31.81 -5.39
CA SER A 411 39.97 30.65 -5.00
C SER A 411 41.20 30.44 -5.90
N HIS A 412 41.16 30.92 -7.15
CA HIS A 412 42.31 30.91 -8.07
C HIS A 412 43.48 31.75 -7.56
N LYS A 413 43.23 32.96 -7.04
CA LYS A 413 44.28 33.82 -6.47
C LYS A 413 44.93 33.18 -5.25
N ILE A 414 44.14 32.51 -4.41
CA ILE A 414 44.67 31.74 -3.28
C ILE A 414 45.57 30.62 -3.79
N ARG A 415 45.13 29.85 -4.80
CA ARG A 415 45.95 28.80 -5.41
C ARG A 415 47.27 29.34 -5.98
N CYS A 416 47.25 30.44 -6.74
CA CYS A 416 48.48 31.05 -7.26
C CYS A 416 49.43 31.50 -6.14
N ALA A 417 48.91 32.04 -5.03
CA ALA A 417 49.73 32.43 -3.89
C ALA A 417 50.39 31.21 -3.20
N VAL A 418 49.71 30.06 -3.21
CA VAL A 418 50.26 28.80 -2.70
C VAL A 418 51.30 28.22 -3.66
N GLU A 419 51.02 28.19 -4.96
CA GLU A 419 51.95 27.72 -6.00
C GLU A 419 53.22 28.58 -6.07
N ALA A 420 53.10 29.89 -5.83
CA ALA A 420 54.23 30.81 -5.72
C ALA A 420 54.99 30.73 -4.39
N GLY A 421 54.59 29.84 -3.46
CA GLY A 421 55.23 29.67 -2.15
C GLY A 421 54.99 30.82 -1.15
N LEU A 422 54.11 31.77 -1.48
CA LEU A 422 53.83 32.96 -0.65
C LEU A 422 52.88 32.68 0.50
N LEU A 423 51.96 31.73 0.33
CA LEU A 423 51.00 31.33 1.36
C LEU A 423 51.36 29.94 1.88
N PRO A 424 51.77 29.80 3.16
CA PRO A 424 52.04 28.51 3.76
C PRO A 424 50.77 27.64 3.77
N THR A 425 50.89 26.40 3.30
CA THR A 425 49.80 25.43 3.38
C THR A 425 50.30 24.08 3.84
N GLU A 426 49.49 23.40 4.64
CA GLU A 426 49.71 22.00 4.95
C GLU A 426 48.91 21.12 3.99
N GLN A 427 49.60 20.16 3.37
CA GLN A 427 49.03 19.05 2.64
C GLN A 427 49.60 17.75 3.20
N ILE A 428 48.75 16.74 3.37
CA ILE A 428 49.18 15.41 3.83
C ILE A 428 49.83 14.62 2.68
N MET A 429 49.45 14.92 1.44
CA MET A 429 50.10 14.41 0.23
C MET A 429 49.89 15.39 -0.93
N PRO A 430 50.74 15.36 -1.98
CA PRO A 430 50.52 16.13 -3.20
C PRO A 430 49.11 15.89 -3.75
N GLY A 431 48.37 16.98 -3.98
CA GLY A 431 46.99 16.95 -4.48
C GLY A 431 45.89 16.85 -3.41
N ALA A 432 46.24 16.66 -2.13
CA ALA A 432 45.27 16.78 -1.03
C ALA A 432 44.79 18.25 -0.87
N PRO A 433 43.58 18.52 -0.35
CA PRO A 433 43.12 19.89 -0.16
C PRO A 433 44.08 20.71 0.74
N HIS A 434 44.49 21.89 0.27
CA HIS A 434 45.36 22.79 1.02
C HIS A 434 44.69 23.24 2.33
N GLN A 435 45.41 23.10 3.44
CA GLN A 435 45.02 23.65 4.73
C GLN A 435 45.79 24.94 4.98
N ILE A 436 45.05 26.03 5.16
CA ILE A 436 45.63 27.36 5.38
C ILE A 436 45.29 27.79 6.80
N ARG A 437 46.28 28.18 7.61
CA ARG A 437 45.97 28.75 8.94
C ARG A 437 45.37 30.14 8.76
N ALA A 438 44.29 30.41 9.49
CA ALA A 438 43.59 31.69 9.43
C ALA A 438 44.49 32.89 9.80
N VAL A 439 45.52 32.66 10.62
CA VAL A 439 46.53 33.66 11.03
C VAL A 439 47.50 34.01 9.89
N ASP A 440 47.79 33.08 8.98
CA ASP A 440 48.70 33.34 7.87
C ASP A 440 48.07 34.31 6.86
N LEU A 441 46.74 34.29 6.72
CA LEU A 441 45.99 35.24 5.87
C LEU A 441 45.97 36.67 6.42
N GLU A 442 46.36 36.88 7.68
CA GLU A 442 46.40 38.20 8.32
C GLU A 442 47.76 38.90 8.19
N LYS A 443 48.79 38.15 7.78
CA LYS A 443 50.14 38.70 7.56
C LYS A 443 50.09 39.80 6.48
N PRO A 444 50.72 40.96 6.72
CA PRO A 444 50.64 42.11 5.82
C PRO A 444 51.25 41.80 4.44
N GLU A 445 52.28 40.96 4.40
CA GLU A 445 52.93 40.51 3.16
C GLU A 445 51.98 39.74 2.24
N ILE A 446 51.18 38.83 2.82
CA ILE A 446 50.20 38.02 2.10
C ILE A 446 49.04 38.88 1.62
N ARG A 447 48.56 39.82 2.45
CA ARG A 447 47.53 40.79 2.04
C ARG A 447 48.02 41.71 0.92
N ALA A 448 49.27 42.19 0.98
CA ALA A 448 49.88 43.02 -0.06
C ALA A 448 50.06 42.24 -1.38
N ALA A 449 50.50 40.97 -1.31
CA ALA A 449 50.66 40.12 -2.49
C ALA A 449 49.32 39.81 -3.17
N ILE A 450 48.27 39.49 -2.40
CA ILE A 450 46.96 39.12 -2.93
C ILE A 450 46.19 40.34 -3.50
N SER A 451 46.43 41.54 -2.94
CA SER A 451 45.80 42.80 -3.36
C SER A 451 46.41 43.42 -4.62
N ARG A 452 47.59 42.97 -5.08
CA ARG A 452 48.15 43.39 -6.37
C ARG A 452 47.15 43.09 -7.51
N LYS A 453 46.86 44.12 -8.31
CA LYS A 453 45.90 44.09 -9.45
C LYS A 453 46.56 43.72 -10.78
N GLY A 454 47.62 42.90 -10.77
CA GLY A 454 48.29 42.40 -11.98
C GLY A 454 48.22 40.88 -12.08
N PRO A 455 48.34 40.29 -13.30
CA PRO A 455 48.53 38.85 -13.45
C PRO A 455 49.81 38.43 -12.70
N CYS A 456 49.70 37.38 -11.88
CA CYS A 456 50.87 36.76 -11.26
C CYS A 456 51.72 36.14 -12.38
N ARG A 457 52.74 36.86 -12.85
CA ARG A 457 53.75 36.28 -13.73
C ARG A 457 54.66 35.43 -12.85
N ALA A 458 54.68 34.13 -13.07
CA ALA A 458 55.77 33.31 -12.56
C ALA A 458 57.05 33.86 -13.20
N HIS A 459 57.97 34.39 -12.40
CA HIS A 459 59.31 34.71 -12.90
C HIS A 459 60.05 33.38 -13.04
N ASP A 460 59.91 32.73 -14.19
CA ASP A 460 60.79 31.65 -14.58
C ASP A 460 62.12 32.29 -15.02
N GLN A 461 63.20 31.99 -14.30
CA GLN A 461 64.53 32.52 -14.62
C GLN A 461 65.05 32.02 -15.97
N ASN A 462 64.43 30.98 -16.55
CA ASN A 462 64.78 30.42 -17.86
C ASN A 462 63.95 30.99 -19.01
N GLN A 463 63.12 32.01 -18.79
CA GLN A 463 62.29 32.59 -19.85
C GLN A 463 63.05 33.70 -20.59
N GLU A 464 63.68 33.36 -21.72
CA GLU A 464 64.33 34.34 -22.58
C GLU A 464 63.30 35.28 -23.25
N SER A 465 63.56 36.60 -23.17
CA SER A 465 62.71 37.63 -23.77
C SER A 465 62.88 37.63 -25.29
N LEU A 466 61.78 37.46 -26.03
CA LEU A 466 61.73 37.53 -27.51
C LEU A 466 61.97 38.94 -28.08
N PHE A 467 62.10 39.96 -27.23
CA PHE A 467 62.36 41.33 -27.66
C PHE A 467 63.58 41.89 -26.93
N SER A 468 64.56 42.34 -27.70
CA SER A 468 65.68 43.14 -27.20
C SER A 468 65.16 44.51 -26.75
N ALA A 469 65.60 44.95 -25.57
CA ALA A 469 65.20 46.24 -25.02
C ALA A 469 65.53 47.39 -25.98
N ILE A 470 64.55 48.26 -26.24
CA ILE A 470 64.72 49.55 -26.91
C ILE A 470 65.26 50.56 -25.90
#